data_AF-A0A3L7VTD4-F1
#
_entry.id   AF-A0A3L7VTD4-F1
#
_cell.length_a   1.000
_cell.length_b   1.000
_cell.length_c   1.000
_cell.angle_alpha   90.00
_cell.angle_beta   90.00
_cell.angle_gamma   90.00
#
_symmetry.space_group_name_H-M   'P 1'
#
loop_
_entity.id
_entity.type
_entity.pdbx_description
1 polymer ?
#
loop_
_entity_poly.entity_id
_entity_poly.type
_entity_poly.pdbx_seq_one_letter_code
_entity_poly.pdbx_strand_id
1 'polypeptide(L)'
;MVSAITLRPGDPRIPERRSEALGLAPDADRRRPLWAQGRVEVLGRPSIGIVGTRRPSPHGAAAARRIAFEVARAGWCVVSGLALGVDEAAHLAAVEAGGETIAVLPSPAPLGLRYGARRLAEQIQQVGLLLSDRPVGTPPAAWSFAARNHLLAALCDGLIIVEAPEGSGALITAESAVGLGIPVAVVSAPYGAESAEGGLRWLQRAQELSLRLTEERSPVLISGEADLRAWLAVCALSLHGQFGVPHGVPIVETGGSQVAASGVQREILKRLDAVGAEGVVEGDLSDLSGEFPGALVAALTLLSLRGLVEQRGGRWRRVLGAVLRSRP
;
A
#
# COMPACT_ATOMS: atom_id res chain seq x y z
N MET A 1 -5.76 -22.93 20.44
CA MET A 1 -6.14 -21.51 20.26
C MET A 1 -4.93 -20.65 20.51
N VAL A 2 -4.60 -19.73 19.60
CA VAL A 2 -3.52 -18.76 19.83
C VAL A 2 -4.00 -17.76 20.87
N SER A 3 -3.25 -17.58 21.96
CA SER A 3 -3.60 -16.63 23.02
C SER A 3 -3.49 -15.20 22.51
N ALA A 4 -4.47 -14.37 22.85
CA ALA A 4 -4.38 -12.95 22.55
C ALA A 4 -3.36 -12.25 23.45
N ILE A 5 -2.71 -11.22 22.92
CA ILE A 5 -1.73 -10.39 23.62
C ILE A 5 -2.10 -8.92 23.52
N THR A 6 -1.47 -8.11 24.36
CA THR A 6 -1.57 -6.64 24.33
C THR A 6 -0.22 -6.07 23.92
N LEU A 7 -0.19 -5.39 22.77
CA LEU A 7 0.98 -4.68 22.26
C LEU A 7 0.92 -3.24 22.75
N ARG A 8 1.94 -2.82 23.49
CA ARG A 8 2.04 -1.45 24.00
C ARG A 8 2.86 -0.59 23.04
N PRO A 9 2.71 0.74 23.05
CA PRO A 9 3.68 1.63 22.39
C PRO A 9 5.11 1.26 22.79
N GLY A 10 6.03 1.21 21.82
CA GLY A 10 7.41 0.79 22.03
C GLY A 10 7.64 -0.73 22.16
N ASP A 11 6.61 -1.57 22.01
CA ASP A 11 6.80 -3.02 21.95
C ASP A 11 7.67 -3.38 20.73
N PRO A 12 8.78 -4.12 20.89
CA PRO A 12 9.73 -4.39 19.81
C PRO A 12 9.14 -5.22 18.67
N ARG A 13 7.98 -5.86 18.89
CA ARG A 13 7.24 -6.58 17.85
C ARG A 13 6.48 -5.65 16.91
N ILE A 14 6.36 -4.36 17.25
CA ILE A 14 5.81 -3.31 16.39
C ILE A 14 6.99 -2.68 15.66
N PRO A 15 7.10 -2.82 14.32
CA PRO A 15 8.20 -2.24 13.58
C PRO A 15 8.19 -0.72 13.70
N GLU A 16 9.37 -0.11 13.86
CA GLU A 16 9.53 1.34 13.99
C GLU A 16 8.85 2.11 12.86
N ARG A 17 8.97 1.63 11.61
CA ARG A 17 8.30 2.23 10.44
C ARG A 17 6.78 2.30 10.54
N ARG A 18 6.18 1.43 11.36
CA ARG A 18 4.74 1.41 11.64
C ARG A 18 4.41 2.23 12.89
N SER A 19 5.35 2.41 13.81
CA SER A 19 5.11 3.06 15.10
C SER A 19 4.60 4.49 14.97
N GLU A 20 5.09 5.29 14.04
CA GLU A 20 4.57 6.65 13.86
C GLU A 20 3.15 6.67 13.29
N ALA A 21 2.93 5.97 12.17
CA ALA A 21 1.64 5.90 11.48
C ALA A 21 0.54 5.25 12.34
N LEU A 22 0.87 4.21 13.11
CA LEU A 22 -0.07 3.58 14.06
C LEU A 22 -0.34 4.47 15.28
N GLY A 23 0.36 5.59 15.38
CA GLY A 23 0.30 6.42 16.55
C GLY A 23 0.76 5.67 17.79
N LEU A 24 1.93 5.05 17.72
CA LEU A 24 2.62 4.27 18.76
C LEU A 24 4.05 4.77 19.05
N ALA A 25 4.46 5.93 18.51
CA ALA A 25 5.76 6.54 18.81
C ALA A 25 5.88 6.94 20.31
N PRO A 26 7.10 6.91 20.89
CA PRO A 26 7.32 7.01 22.34
C PRO A 26 6.78 8.27 23.05
N ASP A 27 6.67 9.41 22.33
CA ASP A 27 6.48 10.73 22.96
C ASP A 27 5.02 11.26 23.05
N ALA A 28 3.99 10.49 22.70
CA ALA A 28 2.60 10.99 22.73
C ALA A 28 1.74 10.43 23.87
N ASP A 29 1.30 11.33 24.75
CA ASP A 29 0.59 11.15 26.03
C ASP A 29 -0.84 10.56 25.94
N ARG A 30 -1.26 9.96 24.82
CA ARG A 30 -2.66 9.53 24.55
C ARG A 30 -2.83 8.18 23.84
N ARG A 31 -1.82 7.32 23.83
CA ARG A 31 -1.83 6.13 22.96
C ARG A 31 -2.41 4.89 23.65
N ARG A 32 -3.39 4.23 23.01
CA ARG A 32 -4.06 3.03 23.51
C ARG A 32 -3.27 1.78 23.07
N PRO A 33 -3.08 0.78 23.94
CA PRO A 33 -2.44 -0.46 23.55
C PRO A 33 -3.30 -1.20 22.51
N LEU A 34 -2.66 -1.94 21.61
CA LEU A 34 -3.34 -2.77 20.62
C LEU A 34 -3.60 -4.16 21.18
N TRP A 35 -4.82 -4.64 21.00
CA TRP A 35 -5.12 -6.06 21.14
C TRP A 35 -4.70 -6.79 19.87
N ALA A 36 -4.00 -7.91 20.02
CA ALA A 36 -3.48 -8.70 18.91
C ALA A 36 -3.67 -10.20 19.17
N GLN A 37 -4.11 -10.96 18.16
CA GLN A 37 -4.26 -12.41 18.26
C GLN A 37 -3.91 -13.09 16.93
N GLY A 38 -2.92 -13.99 16.95
CA GLY A 38 -2.35 -14.61 15.76
C GLY A 38 -0.83 -14.41 15.70
N ARG A 39 -0.27 -14.35 14.49
CA ARG A 39 1.15 -14.16 14.20
C ARG A 39 1.49 -12.67 14.17
N VAL A 40 2.19 -12.18 15.19
CA VAL A 40 2.48 -10.74 15.34
C VAL A 40 3.54 -10.26 14.36
N GLU A 41 4.40 -11.19 13.91
CA GLU A 41 5.54 -10.93 13.03
C GLU A 41 5.11 -10.34 11.68
N VAL A 42 3.86 -10.58 11.27
CA VAL A 42 3.29 -10.05 10.02
C VAL A 42 3.17 -8.52 10.03
N LEU A 43 3.18 -7.85 11.20
CA LEU A 43 3.24 -6.38 11.28
C LEU A 43 4.50 -5.83 10.60
N GLY A 44 5.58 -6.61 10.55
CA GLY A 44 6.84 -6.31 9.87
C GLY A 44 6.80 -6.39 8.36
N ARG A 45 5.75 -6.95 7.77
CA ARG A 45 5.66 -7.18 6.32
C ARG A 45 5.21 -5.94 5.55
N PRO A 46 5.71 -5.76 4.32
CA PRO A 46 5.04 -4.90 3.36
C PRO A 46 3.58 -5.32 3.24
N SER A 47 2.66 -4.36 3.22
CA SER A 47 1.23 -4.67 3.24
C SER A 47 0.40 -3.79 2.32
N ILE A 48 -0.60 -4.40 1.68
CA ILE A 48 -1.58 -3.72 0.85
C ILE A 48 -2.95 -3.86 1.50
N GLY A 49 -3.58 -2.71 1.74
CA GLY A 49 -4.97 -2.66 2.18
C GLY A 49 -5.89 -2.95 1.01
N ILE A 50 -6.89 -3.82 1.19
CA ILE A 50 -7.93 -4.08 0.18
C ILE A 50 -9.28 -3.90 0.84
N VAL A 51 -10.03 -2.89 0.39
CA VAL A 51 -11.30 -2.47 1.00
C VAL A 51 -12.38 -2.24 -0.03
N GLY A 52 -13.64 -2.35 0.39
CA GLY A 52 -14.76 -2.01 -0.46
C GLY A 52 -16.11 -2.23 0.19
N THR A 53 -17.15 -2.28 -0.65
CA THR A 53 -18.53 -2.45 -0.24
C THR A 53 -18.78 -3.83 0.38
N ARG A 54 -19.76 -3.86 1.28
CA ARG A 54 -20.28 -5.11 1.86
C ARG A 54 -21.16 -5.90 0.89
N ARG A 55 -21.53 -5.30 -0.23
CA ARG A 55 -22.38 -5.87 -1.28
C ARG A 55 -21.76 -5.58 -2.65
N PRO A 56 -20.62 -6.21 -2.98
CA PRO A 56 -19.99 -6.00 -4.27
C PRO A 56 -20.84 -6.59 -5.39
N SER A 57 -20.70 -6.04 -6.58
CA SER A 57 -21.20 -6.67 -7.80
C SER A 57 -20.46 -8.01 -8.06
N PRO A 58 -20.96 -8.87 -8.97
CA PRO A 58 -20.21 -10.07 -9.38
C PRO A 58 -18.80 -9.74 -9.89
N HIS A 59 -18.66 -8.64 -10.64
CA HIS A 59 -17.36 -8.13 -11.08
C HIS A 59 -16.48 -7.72 -9.90
N GLY A 60 -16.99 -6.90 -8.98
CA GLY A 60 -16.27 -6.48 -7.78
C GLY A 60 -15.84 -7.63 -6.88
N ALA A 61 -16.69 -8.65 -6.72
CA ALA A 61 -16.36 -9.85 -5.94
C ALA A 61 -15.27 -10.71 -6.62
N ALA A 62 -15.28 -10.79 -7.95
CA ALA A 62 -14.24 -11.47 -8.71
C ALA A 62 -12.92 -10.68 -8.66
N ALA A 63 -12.98 -9.37 -8.83
CA ALA A 63 -11.83 -8.47 -8.76
C ALA A 63 -11.17 -8.50 -7.36
N ALA A 64 -11.96 -8.41 -6.28
CA ALA A 64 -11.45 -8.48 -4.91
C ALA A 64 -10.65 -9.77 -4.67
N ARG A 65 -11.20 -10.92 -5.08
CA ARG A 65 -10.51 -12.22 -4.96
C ARG A 65 -9.25 -12.27 -5.80
N ARG A 66 -9.33 -11.88 -7.07
CA ARG A 66 -8.19 -11.95 -8.00
C ARG A 66 -7.04 -11.05 -7.54
N ILE A 67 -7.33 -9.79 -7.22
CA ILE A 67 -6.35 -8.81 -6.75
C ILE A 67 -5.71 -9.28 -5.45
N ALA A 68 -6.50 -9.71 -4.46
CA ALA A 68 -5.95 -10.16 -3.18
C ALA A 68 -5.07 -11.41 -3.33
N PHE A 69 -5.46 -12.35 -4.20
CA PHE A 69 -4.64 -13.50 -4.52
C PHE A 69 -3.29 -13.08 -5.14
N GLU A 70 -3.31 -12.20 -6.15
CA GLU A 70 -2.10 -11.71 -6.81
C GLU A 70 -1.20 -10.91 -5.87
N VAL A 71 -1.78 -10.03 -5.04
CA VAL A 71 -1.08 -9.26 -4.00
C VAL A 71 -0.39 -10.20 -3.01
N ALA A 72 -1.10 -11.20 -2.50
CA ALA A 72 -0.53 -12.20 -1.59
C ALA A 72 0.58 -13.02 -2.25
N ARG A 73 0.38 -13.45 -3.51
CA ARG A 73 1.40 -14.17 -4.29
C ARG A 73 2.64 -13.33 -4.59
N ALA A 74 2.50 -12.01 -4.66
CA ALA A 74 3.60 -11.07 -4.81
C ALA A 74 4.36 -10.81 -3.48
N GLY A 75 3.98 -11.48 -2.38
CA GLY A 75 4.67 -11.40 -1.09
C GLY A 75 4.19 -10.26 -0.18
N TRP A 76 3.11 -9.58 -0.55
CA TRP A 76 2.49 -8.56 0.29
C TRP A 76 1.54 -9.19 1.29
N CYS A 77 1.53 -8.68 2.52
CA CYS A 77 0.49 -9.00 3.49
C CYS A 77 -0.79 -8.24 3.13
N VAL A 78 -1.92 -8.95 3.02
CA VAL A 78 -3.22 -8.31 2.75
C VAL A 78 -3.80 -7.77 4.06
N VAL A 79 -4.19 -6.50 4.09
CA VAL A 79 -4.83 -5.88 5.26
C VAL A 79 -6.28 -5.55 4.91
N SER A 80 -7.22 -5.97 5.75
CA SER A 80 -8.63 -5.62 5.57
C SER A 80 -9.40 -5.65 6.89
N GLY A 81 -10.73 -5.49 6.83
CA GLY A 81 -11.57 -5.26 7.99
C GLY A 81 -12.44 -6.41 8.47
N LEU A 82 -12.34 -7.58 7.83
CA LEU A 82 -13.21 -8.73 8.09
C LEU A 82 -14.71 -8.42 7.98
N ALA A 83 -15.09 -7.38 7.21
CA ALA A 83 -16.49 -7.15 6.85
C ALA A 83 -16.94 -8.17 5.79
N LEU A 84 -18.26 -8.28 5.56
CA LEU A 84 -18.77 -9.03 4.40
C LEU A 84 -18.30 -8.36 3.10
N GLY A 85 -18.39 -9.10 2.00
CA GLY A 85 -18.15 -8.56 0.66
C GLY A 85 -16.66 -8.50 0.35
N VAL A 86 -16.16 -7.32 0.01
CA VAL A 86 -14.77 -7.14 -0.45
C VAL A 86 -13.75 -7.58 0.60
N ASP A 87 -13.93 -7.18 1.86
CA ASP A 87 -12.98 -7.52 2.93
C ASP A 87 -12.86 -9.04 3.16
N GLU A 88 -13.99 -9.75 3.21
CA GLU A 88 -14.04 -11.21 3.33
C GLU A 88 -13.39 -11.90 2.12
N ALA A 89 -13.71 -11.44 0.91
CA ALA A 89 -13.12 -11.95 -0.32
C ALA A 89 -11.60 -11.77 -0.37
N ALA A 90 -11.10 -10.62 0.11
CA ALA A 90 -9.68 -10.32 0.14
C ALA A 90 -8.93 -11.23 1.13
N HIS A 91 -9.45 -11.39 2.35
CA HIS A 91 -8.85 -12.29 3.34
C HIS A 91 -8.85 -13.75 2.88
N LEU A 92 -9.97 -14.24 2.35
CA LEU A 92 -10.08 -15.61 1.84
C LEU A 92 -9.05 -15.87 0.74
N ALA A 93 -8.98 -14.99 -0.27
CA ALA A 93 -8.04 -15.14 -1.37
C ALA A 93 -6.56 -15.05 -0.92
N ALA A 94 -6.25 -14.22 0.09
CA ALA A 94 -4.91 -14.16 0.66
C ALA A 94 -4.52 -15.48 1.35
N VAL A 95 -5.44 -16.07 2.12
CA VAL A 95 -5.26 -17.37 2.77
C VAL A 95 -5.12 -18.49 1.72
N GLU A 96 -5.98 -18.50 0.69
CA GLU A 96 -5.95 -19.46 -0.42
C GLU A 96 -4.64 -19.39 -1.23
N ALA A 97 -4.05 -18.19 -1.36
CA ALA A 97 -2.74 -17.98 -1.99
C ALA A 97 -1.56 -18.50 -1.15
N GLY A 98 -1.80 -18.91 0.10
CA GLY A 98 -0.76 -19.24 1.08
C GLY A 98 -0.04 -18.01 1.63
N GLY A 99 -0.64 -16.82 1.51
CA GLY A 99 -0.09 -15.56 1.99
C GLY A 99 -0.48 -15.23 3.43
N GLU A 100 0.03 -14.09 3.90
CA GLU A 100 -0.25 -13.55 5.23
C GLU A 100 -1.33 -12.46 5.14
N THR A 101 -2.17 -12.33 6.18
CA THR A 101 -3.21 -11.30 6.20
C THR A 101 -3.50 -10.76 7.60
N ILE A 102 -3.81 -9.47 7.70
CA ILE A 102 -4.17 -8.78 8.94
C ILE A 102 -5.61 -8.29 8.86
N ALA A 103 -6.46 -8.81 9.75
CA ALA A 103 -7.82 -8.31 9.95
C ALA A 103 -7.85 -7.28 11.08
N VAL A 104 -8.25 -6.06 10.75
CA VAL A 104 -8.37 -4.97 11.71
C VAL A 104 -9.83 -4.86 12.15
N LEU A 105 -10.07 -5.09 13.44
CA LEU A 105 -11.39 -5.26 14.02
C LEU A 105 -11.84 -3.99 14.76
N PRO A 106 -13.13 -3.62 14.69
CA PRO A 106 -13.69 -2.50 15.44
C PRO A 106 -13.70 -2.74 16.97
N SER A 107 -13.48 -3.99 17.38
CA SER A 107 -13.40 -4.44 18.77
C SER A 107 -12.70 -5.81 18.82
N PRO A 108 -11.95 -6.13 19.91
CA PRO A 108 -11.43 -7.47 20.16
C PRO A 108 -12.50 -8.57 20.09
N ALA A 109 -12.25 -9.59 19.27
CA ALA A 109 -13.09 -10.78 19.16
C ALA A 109 -12.99 -11.65 20.45
N PRO A 110 -14.06 -12.32 20.90
CA PRO A 110 -14.98 -13.11 20.04
C PRO A 110 -16.45 -12.67 20.04
N LEU A 111 -16.83 -11.62 20.77
CA LEU A 111 -18.22 -11.20 20.90
C LEU A 111 -18.65 -10.32 19.70
N GLY A 112 -19.52 -10.86 18.83
CA GLY A 112 -20.19 -10.08 17.78
C GLY A 112 -19.81 -10.42 16.33
N LEU A 113 -18.83 -11.29 16.10
CA LEU A 113 -18.60 -11.82 14.75
C LEU A 113 -19.72 -12.80 14.36
N ARG A 114 -20.19 -12.70 13.12
CA ARG A 114 -21.06 -13.70 12.49
C ARG A 114 -20.32 -15.03 12.31
N TYR A 115 -21.05 -16.14 12.22
CA TYR A 115 -20.45 -17.49 12.12
C TYR A 115 -19.39 -17.60 11.00
N GLY A 116 -19.70 -17.15 9.78
CA GLY A 116 -18.74 -17.16 8.65
C GLY A 116 -17.46 -16.36 8.95
N ALA A 117 -17.62 -15.16 9.51
CA ALA A 117 -16.49 -14.31 9.91
C ALA A 117 -15.65 -14.92 11.05
N ARG A 118 -16.24 -15.74 11.93
CA ARG A 118 -15.49 -16.46 12.98
C ARG A 118 -14.57 -17.51 12.38
N ARG A 119 -15.09 -18.34 11.46
CA ARG A 119 -14.29 -19.36 10.77
C ARG A 119 -13.13 -18.73 10.00
N LEU A 120 -13.39 -17.63 9.29
CA LEU A 120 -12.35 -16.88 8.60
C LEU A 120 -11.35 -16.27 9.58
N ALA A 121 -11.80 -15.70 10.71
CA ALA A 121 -10.90 -15.20 11.75
C ALA A 121 -9.96 -16.28 12.30
N GLU A 122 -10.46 -17.50 12.51
CA GLU A 122 -9.66 -18.64 12.95
C GLU A 122 -8.60 -19.03 11.91
N GLN A 123 -8.95 -19.00 10.61
CA GLN A 123 -8.00 -19.21 9.52
C GLN A 123 -6.93 -18.11 9.46
N ILE A 124 -7.35 -16.85 9.59
CA ILE A 124 -6.44 -15.69 9.62
C ILE A 124 -5.45 -15.83 10.78
N GLN A 125 -5.88 -16.24 11.98
CA GLN A 125 -4.98 -16.42 13.12
C GLN A 125 -3.85 -17.44 12.87
N GLN A 126 -4.03 -18.41 11.96
CA GLN A 126 -3.00 -19.40 11.65
C GLN A 126 -1.89 -18.83 10.77
N VAL A 127 -2.22 -17.88 9.89
CA VAL A 127 -1.28 -17.36 8.87
C VAL A 127 -0.95 -15.88 9.06
N GLY A 128 -1.68 -15.16 9.88
CA GLY A 128 -1.57 -13.73 10.09
C GLY A 128 -2.21 -13.29 11.40
N LEU A 129 -2.86 -12.12 11.42
CA LEU A 129 -3.15 -11.41 12.66
C LEU A 129 -4.55 -10.82 12.71
N LEU A 130 -5.22 -10.95 13.85
CA LEU A 130 -6.35 -10.11 14.22
C LEU A 130 -5.86 -8.97 15.11
N LEU A 131 -6.29 -7.74 14.83
CA LEU A 131 -5.82 -6.55 15.54
C LEU A 131 -6.98 -5.61 15.89
N SER A 132 -6.93 -4.94 17.04
CA SER A 132 -7.87 -3.87 17.40
C SER A 132 -7.23 -2.83 18.31
N ASP A 133 -7.65 -1.57 18.21
CA ASP A 133 -7.26 -0.47 19.10
C ASP A 133 -8.15 -0.36 20.36
N ARG A 134 -9.13 -1.27 20.50
CA ARG A 134 -10.06 -1.25 21.65
C ARG A 134 -9.61 -2.22 22.75
N PRO A 135 -9.87 -1.88 24.02
CA PRO A 135 -9.68 -2.81 25.13
C PRO A 135 -10.54 -4.08 24.97
N VAL A 136 -10.03 -5.20 25.48
CA VAL A 136 -10.78 -6.46 25.58
C VAL A 136 -12.09 -6.23 26.33
N GLY A 137 -13.19 -6.79 25.82
CA GLY A 137 -14.53 -6.62 26.40
C GLY A 137 -15.29 -5.39 25.91
N THR A 138 -14.69 -4.52 25.11
CA THR A 138 -15.39 -3.38 24.49
C THR A 138 -16.33 -3.89 23.39
N PRO A 139 -17.66 -3.71 23.45
CA PRO A 139 -18.54 -4.15 22.37
C PRO A 139 -18.37 -3.28 21.11
N PRO A 140 -18.60 -3.82 19.89
CA PRO A 140 -18.56 -3.03 18.67
C PRO A 140 -19.71 -2.00 18.66
N ALA A 141 -19.38 -0.76 18.35
CA ALA A 141 -20.34 0.35 18.17
C ALA A 141 -20.22 0.95 16.77
N ALA A 142 -21.26 1.61 16.25
CA ALA A 142 -21.25 2.18 14.90
C ALA A 142 -20.01 3.07 14.62
N TRP A 143 -19.66 3.93 15.57
CA TRP A 143 -18.49 4.81 15.49
C TRP A 143 -17.15 4.06 15.49
N SER A 144 -17.07 2.89 16.13
CA SER A 144 -15.84 2.09 16.22
C SER A 144 -15.45 1.48 14.87
N PHE A 145 -16.39 1.28 13.95
CA PHE A 145 -16.09 0.84 12.59
C PHE A 145 -15.35 1.92 11.80
N ALA A 146 -15.77 3.18 11.90
CA ALA A 146 -15.09 4.29 11.24
C ALA A 146 -13.74 4.60 11.90
N ALA A 147 -13.69 4.62 13.24
CA ALA A 147 -12.45 4.88 13.97
C ALA A 147 -11.34 3.85 13.65
N ARG A 148 -11.73 2.58 13.46
CA ARG A 148 -10.81 1.50 13.09
C ARG A 148 -10.16 1.71 11.72
N ASN A 149 -10.82 2.38 10.78
CA ASN A 149 -10.31 2.53 9.41
C ASN A 149 -8.99 3.30 9.35
N HIS A 150 -8.75 4.21 10.29
CA HIS A 150 -7.46 4.89 10.41
C HIS A 150 -6.34 3.92 10.77
N LEU A 151 -6.56 3.02 11.76
CA LEU A 151 -5.61 1.96 12.10
C LEU A 151 -5.34 1.03 10.91
N LEU A 152 -6.39 0.68 10.14
CA LEU A 152 -6.22 -0.10 8.92
C LEU A 152 -5.34 0.61 7.92
N ALA A 153 -5.62 1.88 7.61
CA ALA A 153 -4.81 2.67 6.69
C ALA A 153 -3.36 2.73 7.15
N ALA A 154 -3.10 3.02 8.43
CA ALA A 154 -1.76 3.09 9.00
C ALA A 154 -0.93 1.79 8.91
N LEU A 155 -1.59 0.63 8.78
CA LEU A 155 -0.94 -0.65 8.57
C LEU A 155 -0.59 -0.91 7.10
N CYS A 156 -0.95 -0.03 6.17
CA CYS A 156 -0.78 -0.25 4.74
C CYS A 156 0.40 0.56 4.16
N ASP A 157 1.00 0.03 3.10
CA ASP A 157 1.96 0.72 2.23
C ASP A 157 1.34 1.08 0.87
N GLY A 158 0.12 0.61 0.63
CA GLY A 158 -0.77 0.99 -0.45
C GLY A 158 -2.19 0.55 -0.10
N LEU A 159 -3.20 1.27 -0.59
CA LEU A 159 -4.61 0.93 -0.40
C LEU A 159 -5.32 0.76 -1.75
N ILE A 160 -6.02 -0.35 -1.93
CA ILE A 160 -6.88 -0.62 -3.09
C ILE A 160 -8.34 -0.57 -2.66
N ILE A 161 -9.12 0.28 -3.33
CA ILE A 161 -10.58 0.33 -3.25
C ILE A 161 -11.15 -0.49 -4.41
N VAL A 162 -11.80 -1.61 -4.12
CA VAL A 162 -12.34 -2.48 -5.18
C VAL A 162 -13.66 -1.94 -5.73
N GLU A 163 -14.64 -1.73 -4.85
CA GLU A 163 -15.91 -1.10 -5.17
C GLU A 163 -16.38 -0.33 -3.94
N ALA A 164 -16.81 0.91 -4.11
CA ALA A 164 -17.35 1.71 -3.02
C ALA A 164 -18.50 2.60 -3.54
N PRO A 165 -19.73 2.44 -3.02
CA PRO A 165 -20.79 3.42 -3.28
C PRO A 165 -20.50 4.72 -2.52
N GLU A 166 -21.27 5.77 -2.79
CA GLU A 166 -21.18 6.99 -2.01
C GLU A 166 -21.43 6.76 -0.52
N GLY A 167 -20.74 7.54 0.31
CA GLY A 167 -20.83 7.41 1.78
C GLY A 167 -20.28 6.09 2.33
N SER A 168 -19.67 5.24 1.49
CA SER A 168 -19.08 3.98 1.94
C SER A 168 -17.94 4.21 2.94
N GLY A 169 -17.88 3.34 3.96
CA GLY A 169 -16.76 3.34 4.91
C GLY A 169 -15.40 3.10 4.26
N ALA A 170 -15.35 2.46 3.08
CA ALA A 170 -14.11 2.31 2.30
C ALA A 170 -13.53 3.67 1.87
N LEU A 171 -14.38 4.67 1.60
CA LEU A 171 -13.93 6.01 1.26
C LEU A 171 -13.31 6.72 2.47
N ILE A 172 -13.81 6.47 3.69
CA ILE A 172 -13.20 6.99 4.92
C ILE A 172 -11.78 6.43 5.10
N THR A 173 -11.58 5.15 4.76
CA THR A 173 -10.24 4.54 4.74
C THR A 173 -9.35 5.21 3.69
N ALA A 174 -9.88 5.53 2.52
CA ALA A 174 -9.16 6.22 1.45
C ALA A 174 -8.68 7.61 1.89
N GLU A 175 -9.55 8.40 2.51
CA GLU A 175 -9.17 9.70 3.08
C GLU A 175 -8.09 9.56 4.16
N SER A 176 -8.21 8.54 5.02
CA SER A 176 -7.19 8.25 6.03
C SER A 176 -5.84 7.88 5.39
N ALA A 177 -5.85 7.10 4.31
CA ALA A 177 -4.65 6.71 3.58
C ALA A 177 -3.99 7.91 2.90
N VAL A 178 -4.76 8.76 2.22
CA VAL A 178 -4.24 10.00 1.62
C VAL A 178 -3.64 10.92 2.69
N GLY A 179 -4.31 11.10 3.82
CA GLY A 179 -3.78 11.90 4.93
C GLY A 179 -2.47 11.37 5.54
N LEU A 180 -2.20 10.07 5.38
CA LEU A 180 -0.95 9.41 5.78
C LEU A 180 0.08 9.35 4.63
N GLY A 181 -0.23 9.93 3.46
CA GLY A 181 0.59 9.87 2.26
C GLY A 181 0.67 8.48 1.63
N ILE A 182 -0.24 7.57 1.95
CA ILE A 182 -0.25 6.19 1.44
C ILE A 182 -0.84 6.21 0.01
N PRO A 183 -0.16 5.60 -0.99
CA PRO A 183 -0.71 5.49 -2.34
C PRO A 183 -2.07 4.79 -2.34
N VAL A 184 -3.02 5.33 -3.09
CA VAL A 184 -4.36 4.75 -3.24
C VAL A 184 -4.61 4.36 -4.69
N ALA A 185 -5.24 3.21 -4.92
CA ALA A 185 -5.75 2.80 -6.21
C ALA A 185 -7.25 2.47 -6.11
N VAL A 186 -7.96 2.65 -7.22
CA VAL A 186 -9.37 2.29 -7.36
C VAL A 186 -9.50 1.32 -8.53
N VAL A 187 -10.26 0.24 -8.35
CA VAL A 187 -10.50 -0.74 -9.41
C VAL A 187 -11.56 -0.22 -10.37
N SER A 188 -11.33 -0.41 -11.67
CA SER A 188 -12.32 -0.11 -12.70
C SER A 188 -13.57 -0.97 -12.55
N ALA A 189 -14.71 -0.42 -12.96
CA ALA A 189 -15.99 -1.11 -12.92
C ALA A 189 -16.73 -0.98 -14.25
N PRO A 190 -17.62 -1.92 -14.59
CA PRO A 190 -18.51 -1.81 -15.75
C PRO A 190 -19.34 -0.53 -15.70
N TYR A 191 -19.71 -0.02 -16.87
CA TYR A 191 -20.62 1.12 -16.98
C TYR A 191 -21.93 0.84 -16.24
N GLY A 192 -22.40 1.80 -15.43
CA GLY A 192 -23.62 1.68 -14.63
C GLY A 192 -23.46 0.91 -13.31
N ALA A 193 -22.24 0.56 -12.90
CA ALA A 193 -22.01 -0.08 -11.60
C ALA A 193 -22.15 0.91 -10.43
N GLU A 194 -23.37 1.07 -9.91
CA GLU A 194 -23.68 1.94 -8.75
C GLU A 194 -22.81 1.62 -7.52
N SER A 195 -22.41 0.36 -7.34
CA SER A 195 -21.55 -0.07 -6.23
C SER A 195 -20.12 0.48 -6.31
N ALA A 196 -19.68 0.98 -7.46
CA ALA A 196 -18.33 1.52 -7.69
C ALA A 196 -18.31 3.05 -7.82
N GLU A 197 -19.47 3.68 -8.02
CA GLU A 197 -19.60 5.10 -8.33
C GLU A 197 -18.89 6.03 -7.35
N GLY A 198 -19.02 5.78 -6.05
CA GLY A 198 -18.38 6.59 -5.01
C GLY A 198 -16.85 6.52 -5.09
N GLY A 199 -16.29 5.33 -5.35
CA GLY A 199 -14.86 5.12 -5.56
C GLY A 199 -14.33 5.81 -6.81
N LEU A 200 -15.04 5.71 -7.93
CA LEU A 200 -14.65 6.36 -9.19
C LEU A 200 -14.75 7.90 -9.10
N ARG A 201 -15.81 8.43 -8.47
CA ARG A 201 -15.93 9.88 -8.19
C ARG A 201 -14.86 10.37 -7.21
N TRP A 202 -14.47 9.55 -6.24
CA TRP A 202 -13.38 9.86 -5.33
C TRP A 202 -12.04 9.96 -6.09
N LEU A 203 -11.75 8.97 -6.94
CA LEU A 203 -10.54 8.95 -7.78
C LEU A 203 -10.44 10.21 -8.65
N GLN A 204 -11.53 10.55 -9.36
CA GLN A 204 -11.55 11.73 -10.23
C GLN A 204 -11.23 13.02 -9.45
N ARG A 205 -11.90 13.24 -8.31
CA ARG A 205 -11.67 14.43 -7.48
C ARG A 205 -10.23 14.48 -6.94
N ALA A 206 -9.69 13.34 -6.52
CA ALA A 206 -8.32 13.27 -6.01
C ALA A 206 -7.28 13.56 -7.10
N GLN A 207 -7.50 13.08 -8.33
CA GLN A 207 -6.63 13.39 -9.48
C GLN A 207 -6.71 14.88 -9.87
N GLU A 208 -7.91 15.48 -9.86
CA GLU A 208 -8.07 16.91 -10.11
C GLU A 208 -7.33 17.78 -9.07
N LEU A 209 -7.32 17.38 -7.80
CA LEU A 209 -6.56 18.05 -6.75
C LEU A 209 -5.05 17.85 -6.91
N SER A 210 -4.61 16.64 -7.26
CA SER A 210 -3.18 16.31 -7.46
C SER A 210 -2.56 17.16 -8.59
N LEU A 211 -3.31 17.37 -9.68
CA LEU A 211 -2.90 18.25 -10.79
C LEU A 211 -2.73 19.72 -10.37
N ARG A 212 -3.46 20.17 -9.34
CA ARG A 212 -3.38 21.56 -8.84
C ARG A 212 -2.26 21.75 -7.83
N LEU A 213 -1.91 20.71 -7.08
CA LEU A 213 -0.98 20.78 -5.95
C LEU A 213 0.42 20.23 -6.26
N THR A 214 0.68 19.75 -7.49
CA THR A 214 1.94 19.09 -7.87
C THR A 214 2.26 17.91 -6.94
N GLU A 215 1.24 17.16 -6.53
CA GLU A 215 1.43 16.03 -5.61
C GLU A 215 1.94 14.78 -6.34
N GLU A 216 3.05 14.23 -5.87
CA GLU A 216 3.76 13.07 -6.45
C GLU A 216 2.99 11.74 -6.34
N ARG A 217 1.85 11.68 -5.63
CA ARG A 217 1.13 10.44 -5.28
C ARG A 217 -0.34 10.46 -5.70
N SER A 218 -0.58 10.78 -6.97
CA SER A 218 -1.92 10.75 -7.56
C SER A 218 -2.53 9.34 -7.48
N PRO A 219 -3.78 9.19 -7.04
CA PRO A 219 -4.43 7.89 -7.05
C PRO A 219 -4.58 7.33 -8.46
N VAL A 220 -4.52 6.00 -8.59
CA VAL A 220 -4.44 5.29 -9.89
C VAL A 220 -5.66 4.41 -10.13
N LEU A 221 -6.10 4.29 -11.38
CA LEU A 221 -7.13 3.33 -11.79
C LEU A 221 -6.48 1.97 -12.13
N ILE A 222 -6.99 0.88 -11.57
CA ILE A 222 -6.59 -0.49 -11.92
C ILE A 222 -7.65 -1.08 -12.84
N SER A 223 -7.30 -1.29 -14.12
CA SER A 223 -8.18 -1.89 -15.13
C SER A 223 -7.79 -3.32 -15.48
N GLY A 224 -6.58 -3.74 -15.11
CA GLY A 224 -6.11 -5.11 -15.28
C GLY A 224 -4.84 -5.41 -14.51
N GLU A 225 -4.28 -6.59 -14.78
CA GLU A 225 -3.12 -7.13 -14.08
C GLU A 225 -1.84 -6.28 -14.29
N ALA A 226 -1.66 -5.69 -15.48
CA ALA A 226 -0.54 -4.81 -15.76
C ALA A 226 -0.55 -3.55 -14.87
N ASP A 227 -1.72 -2.94 -14.70
CA ASP A 227 -1.89 -1.75 -13.83
C ASP A 227 -1.63 -2.10 -12.37
N LEU A 228 -2.15 -3.25 -11.90
CA LEU A 228 -1.92 -3.73 -10.55
C LEU A 228 -0.42 -3.94 -10.31
N ARG A 229 0.28 -4.64 -11.21
CA ARG A 229 1.72 -4.90 -11.10
C ARG A 229 2.52 -3.58 -11.09
N ALA A 230 2.18 -2.63 -11.96
CA ALA A 230 2.83 -1.33 -12.00
C ALA A 230 2.61 -0.55 -10.69
N TRP A 231 1.38 -0.53 -10.18
CA TRP A 231 1.05 0.15 -8.92
C TRP A 231 1.73 -0.49 -7.71
N LEU A 232 1.80 -1.83 -7.64
CA LEU A 232 2.55 -2.54 -6.60
C LEU A 232 4.05 -2.23 -6.65
N ALA A 233 4.62 -2.03 -7.85
CA ALA A 233 6.01 -1.58 -7.98
C ALA A 233 6.20 -0.17 -7.41
N VAL A 234 5.25 0.75 -7.61
CA VAL A 234 5.28 2.09 -6.98
C VAL A 234 5.23 2.00 -5.46
N CYS A 235 4.35 1.15 -4.90
CA CYS A 235 4.31 0.88 -3.46
C CYS A 235 5.66 0.32 -2.96
N ALA A 236 6.24 -0.65 -3.65
CA ALA A 236 7.54 -1.24 -3.28
C ALA A 236 8.69 -0.22 -3.34
N LEU A 237 8.68 0.70 -4.31
CA LEU A 237 9.68 1.76 -4.42
C LEU A 237 9.54 2.78 -3.29
N SER A 238 8.33 3.03 -2.80
CA SER A 238 8.08 3.88 -1.63
C SER A 238 8.66 3.29 -0.33
N LEU A 239 8.96 1.99 -0.33
CA LEU A 239 9.59 1.26 0.77
C LEU A 239 11.12 1.13 0.65
N HIS A 240 11.71 1.50 -0.50
CA HIS A 240 13.16 1.37 -0.70
C HIS A 240 13.94 2.30 0.24
N GLY A 241 14.85 1.70 1.02
CA GLY A 241 15.59 2.37 2.11
C GLY A 241 15.16 1.93 3.52
N GLN A 242 14.04 1.21 3.67
CA GLN A 242 13.49 0.78 4.96
C GLN A 242 13.61 -0.72 5.25
N PHE A 243 14.11 -1.51 4.29
CA PHE A 243 14.32 -2.95 4.44
C PHE A 243 15.74 -3.32 3.99
N GLY A 244 16.52 -3.90 4.91
CA GLY A 244 17.64 -4.76 4.53
C GLY A 244 17.07 -6.07 3.99
N VAL A 245 17.17 -6.29 2.68
CA VAL A 245 16.89 -7.52 1.92
C VAL A 245 15.63 -8.33 2.36
N PRO A 246 14.52 -8.29 1.60
CA PRO A 246 13.30 -9.02 1.95
C PRO A 246 13.45 -10.54 1.86
N HIS A 247 13.06 -11.26 2.92
CA HIS A 247 12.73 -12.68 2.83
C HIS A 247 11.34 -12.87 2.22
N GLY A 248 11.27 -13.48 1.04
CA GLY A 248 10.05 -14.10 0.50
C GLY A 248 9.27 -13.32 -0.57
N VAL A 249 9.82 -12.24 -1.13
CA VAL A 249 9.35 -11.76 -2.43
C VAL A 249 9.77 -12.80 -3.47
N PRO A 250 8.92 -13.21 -4.43
CA PRO A 250 9.38 -13.99 -5.57
C PRO A 250 10.50 -13.20 -6.23
N ILE A 251 11.72 -13.71 -6.10
CA ILE A 251 12.81 -13.32 -6.98
C ILE A 251 12.31 -13.74 -8.35
N VAL A 252 11.87 -12.77 -9.17
CA VAL A 252 11.98 -12.92 -10.61
C VAL A 252 13.45 -13.28 -10.79
N GLU A 253 13.74 -14.52 -11.23
CA GLU A 253 15.09 -14.96 -11.55
C GLU A 253 15.68 -13.97 -12.53
N THR A 254 16.35 -12.97 -11.97
CA THR A 254 17.24 -12.09 -12.64
C THR A 254 18.57 -12.78 -12.46
N GLY A 255 18.98 -13.47 -13.52
CA GLY A 255 20.36 -13.91 -13.68
C GLY A 255 21.28 -12.78 -13.19
N GLY A 256 22.19 -13.15 -12.31
CA GLY A 256 22.73 -12.24 -11.31
C GLY A 256 23.35 -10.95 -11.85
N SER A 257 23.07 -9.85 -11.16
CA SER A 257 24.09 -8.94 -10.65
C SER A 257 23.43 -7.94 -9.69
N GLN A 258 24.15 -7.58 -8.64
CA GLN A 258 23.73 -6.77 -7.49
C GLN A 258 23.02 -5.46 -7.89
N VAL A 259 21.86 -5.16 -7.28
CA VAL A 259 21.16 -3.87 -7.47
C VAL A 259 21.09 -3.09 -6.16
N ALA A 260 22.03 -2.15 -6.01
CA ALA A 260 22.12 -1.16 -4.94
C ALA A 260 21.88 0.24 -5.52
N ALA A 261 20.63 0.73 -5.54
CA ALA A 261 20.10 1.65 -6.56
C ALA A 261 20.30 1.02 -7.95
N SER A 262 19.29 0.99 -8.82
CA SER A 262 19.56 0.45 -10.18
C SER A 262 20.75 1.24 -10.75
N GLY A 263 21.84 0.54 -11.08
CA GLY A 263 23.12 1.18 -11.45
C GLY A 263 22.93 2.25 -12.51
N VAL A 264 21.92 2.03 -13.36
CA VAL A 264 21.35 2.94 -14.34
C VAL A 264 21.01 4.33 -13.78
N GLN A 265 20.22 4.48 -12.71
CA GLN A 265 19.87 5.81 -12.18
C GLN A 265 21.09 6.58 -11.65
N ARG A 266 22.02 5.87 -10.99
CA ARG A 266 23.25 6.48 -10.47
C ARG A 266 24.19 6.89 -11.61
N GLU A 267 24.31 6.06 -12.63
CA GLU A 267 25.15 6.33 -13.80
C GLU A 267 24.55 7.44 -14.68
N ILE A 268 23.22 7.50 -14.83
CA ILE A 268 22.52 8.64 -15.46
C ILE A 268 22.87 9.94 -14.73
N LEU A 269 22.71 9.97 -13.40
CA LEU A 269 23.02 11.17 -12.61
C LEU A 269 24.51 11.55 -12.73
N LYS A 270 25.43 10.58 -12.68
CA LYS A 270 26.87 10.81 -12.85
C LYS A 270 27.22 11.42 -14.22
N ARG A 271 26.61 10.92 -15.31
CA ARG A 271 26.81 11.48 -16.65
C ARG A 271 26.22 12.88 -16.77
N LEU A 272 25.04 13.10 -16.22
CA LEU A 272 24.40 14.41 -16.17
C LEU A 272 25.21 15.42 -15.34
N ASP A 273 25.79 14.99 -14.23
CA ASP A 273 26.66 15.81 -13.38
C ASP A 273 27.98 16.15 -14.09
N ALA A 274 28.52 15.25 -14.91
CA ALA A 274 29.74 15.47 -15.69
C ALA A 274 29.55 16.46 -16.87
N VAL A 275 28.39 16.43 -17.52
CA VAL A 275 28.05 17.31 -18.66
C VAL A 275 27.42 18.64 -18.19
N GLY A 276 26.87 18.67 -16.97
CA GLY A 276 26.32 19.87 -16.36
C GLY A 276 25.16 20.48 -17.15
N ALA A 277 25.22 21.80 -17.37
CA ALA A 277 24.13 22.55 -17.97
C ALA A 277 23.86 22.23 -19.46
N GLU A 278 24.78 21.60 -20.18
CA GLU A 278 24.58 21.24 -21.59
C GLU A 278 23.54 20.11 -21.76
N GLY A 279 23.51 19.18 -20.79
CA GLY A 279 22.65 18.01 -20.81
C GLY A 279 22.99 17.00 -21.90
N VAL A 280 22.39 15.81 -21.78
CA VAL A 280 22.58 14.67 -22.70
C VAL A 280 21.28 14.35 -23.42
N VAL A 281 21.35 13.81 -24.64
CA VAL A 281 20.16 13.24 -25.29
C VAL A 281 19.96 11.80 -24.82
N GLU A 282 18.74 11.26 -24.96
CA GLU A 282 18.44 9.89 -24.55
C GLU A 282 19.35 8.85 -25.26
N GLY A 283 19.75 9.11 -26.50
CA GLY A 283 20.70 8.29 -27.25
C GLY A 283 22.07 8.14 -26.56
N ASP A 284 22.54 9.16 -25.85
CA ASP A 284 23.82 9.14 -25.12
C ASP A 284 23.78 8.29 -23.84
N LEU A 285 22.57 7.85 -23.46
CA LEU A 285 22.30 7.01 -22.30
C LEU A 285 21.78 5.62 -22.69
N SER A 286 21.65 5.34 -24.00
CA SER A 286 21.04 4.12 -24.53
C SER A 286 21.81 2.84 -24.16
N ASP A 287 23.12 2.97 -23.93
CA ASP A 287 23.98 1.89 -23.43
C ASP A 287 23.63 1.48 -21.99
N LEU A 288 22.95 2.35 -21.23
CA LEU A 288 22.51 2.06 -19.87
C LEU A 288 21.22 1.21 -19.81
N SER A 289 20.47 1.09 -20.90
CA SER A 289 19.25 0.25 -20.95
C SER A 289 19.51 -1.25 -21.08
N GLY A 290 20.73 -1.68 -21.40
CA GLY A 290 21.07 -3.10 -21.59
C GLY A 290 20.09 -3.84 -22.51
N GLU A 291 19.71 -5.07 -22.15
CA GLU A 291 18.72 -5.91 -22.85
C GLU A 291 17.25 -5.55 -22.57
N PHE A 292 16.98 -4.48 -21.81
CA PHE A 292 15.63 -4.14 -21.36
C PHE A 292 15.12 -2.82 -21.98
N PRO A 293 14.42 -2.90 -23.13
CA PRO A 293 13.76 -1.74 -23.72
C PRO A 293 12.79 -1.10 -22.71
N GLY A 294 12.97 0.18 -22.40
CA GLY A 294 12.13 0.96 -21.49
C GLY A 294 12.70 1.17 -20.08
N ALA A 295 13.78 0.47 -19.69
CA ALA A 295 14.44 0.69 -18.40
C ALA A 295 14.99 2.13 -18.27
N LEU A 296 15.53 2.67 -19.36
CA LEU A 296 16.04 4.04 -19.43
C LEU A 296 14.92 5.08 -19.26
N VAL A 297 13.81 4.91 -19.99
CA VAL A 297 12.64 5.81 -19.91
C VAL A 297 12.05 5.80 -18.50
N ALA A 298 11.89 4.62 -17.90
CA ALA A 298 11.42 4.50 -16.52
C ALA A 298 12.38 5.16 -15.52
N ALA A 299 13.69 4.98 -15.69
CA ALA A 299 14.71 5.58 -14.83
C ALA A 299 14.69 7.12 -14.92
N LEU A 300 14.66 7.68 -16.14
CA LEU A 300 14.58 9.13 -16.38
C LEU A 300 13.27 9.71 -15.86
N THR A 301 12.15 9.03 -16.05
CA THR A 301 10.85 9.44 -15.52
C THR A 301 10.89 9.52 -13.99
N LEU A 302 11.44 8.51 -13.33
CA LEU A 302 11.57 8.50 -11.86
C LEU A 302 12.51 9.60 -11.35
N LEU A 303 13.62 9.86 -12.04
CA LEU A 303 14.53 10.96 -11.69
C LEU A 303 13.86 12.33 -11.92
N SER A 304 13.03 12.45 -12.95
CA SER A 304 12.28 13.67 -13.25
C SER A 304 11.22 13.94 -12.22
N LEU A 305 10.47 12.90 -11.81
CA LEU A 305 9.47 12.99 -10.76
C LEU A 305 10.09 13.43 -9.43
N ARG A 306 11.33 13.02 -9.14
CA ARG A 306 12.09 13.45 -7.95
C ARG A 306 12.71 14.85 -8.07
N GLY A 307 12.46 15.57 -9.16
CA GLY A 307 13.07 16.87 -9.43
C GLY A 307 14.60 16.83 -9.53
N LEU A 308 15.18 15.65 -9.81
CA LEU A 308 16.63 15.48 -9.92
C LEU A 308 17.12 15.79 -11.33
N VAL A 309 16.28 15.54 -12.32
CA VAL A 309 16.58 15.82 -13.73
C VAL A 309 15.38 16.50 -14.37
N GLU A 310 15.61 17.26 -15.43
CA GLU A 310 14.56 17.84 -16.26
C GLU A 310 14.87 17.64 -17.74
N GLN A 311 13.83 17.60 -18.58
CA GLN A 311 14.00 17.57 -20.03
C GLN A 311 13.72 18.96 -20.63
N ARG A 312 14.71 19.53 -21.31
CA ARG A 312 14.58 20.81 -22.03
C ARG A 312 15.22 20.73 -23.40
N GLY A 313 14.46 21.08 -24.45
CA GLY A 313 14.95 21.05 -25.83
C GLY A 313 15.43 19.67 -26.28
N GLY A 314 14.76 18.59 -25.84
CA GLY A 314 15.11 17.21 -26.15
C GLY A 314 16.31 16.64 -25.37
N ARG A 315 16.89 17.41 -24.44
CA ARG A 315 18.02 16.99 -23.60
C ARG A 315 17.63 16.88 -22.14
N TRP A 316 18.16 15.86 -21.48
CA TRP A 316 18.07 15.65 -20.04
C TRP A 316 19.20 16.40 -19.34
N ARG A 317 18.87 17.11 -18.26
CA ARG A 317 19.81 17.93 -17.48
C ARG A 317 19.62 17.71 -16.00
N ARG A 318 20.68 17.91 -15.22
CA ARG A 318 20.59 17.96 -13.76
C ARG A 318 19.90 19.24 -13.32
N VAL A 319 18.96 19.14 -12.39
CA VAL A 319 18.38 20.31 -11.72
C VAL A 319 19.31 20.70 -10.56
N LEU A 320 20.14 21.73 -10.77
CA LEU A 320 21.00 22.30 -9.73
C LEU A 320 20.16 23.21 -8.82
N GLY A 321 19.79 22.70 -7.64
CA GLY A 321 18.98 23.45 -6.67
C GLY A 321 18.16 22.61 -5.69
N ALA A 322 18.13 21.28 -5.83
CA ALA A 322 17.52 20.39 -4.86
C ALA A 322 18.39 20.29 -3.58
N VAL A 323 18.45 21.37 -2.81
CA VAL A 323 18.85 21.31 -1.40
C VAL A 323 17.78 20.47 -0.71
N LEU A 324 18.12 19.22 -0.36
CA LEU A 324 17.46 18.50 0.71
C LEU A 324 17.47 19.44 1.93
N ARG A 325 16.36 20.13 2.20
CA ARG A 325 16.19 20.87 3.44
C ARG A 325 16.02 19.85 4.56
N SER A 326 17.14 19.30 5.04
CA SER A 326 17.22 18.83 6.41
C SER A 326 16.98 20.05 7.30
N ARG A 327 15.80 20.15 7.92
CA ARG A 327 15.57 21.17 8.93
C ARG A 327 16.22 20.70 10.25
N PRO A 328 17.00 21.57 10.93
CA PRO A 328 17.27 21.41 12.36
C PRO A 328 16.01 21.72 13.20
#